data_AF-A0A6P0ZSI8-F1
#
_entry.id   AF-A0A6P0ZSI8-F1
#
_cell.length_a   1.000
_cell.length_b   1.000
_cell.length_c   1.000
_cell.angle_alpha   90.00
_cell.angle_beta   90.00
_cell.angle_gamma   90.00
#
_symmetry.space_group_name_H-M   'P 1'
#
loop_
_entity.id
_entity.type
_entity.pdbx_description
1 polymer ?
#
loop_
_entity_poly.entity_id
_entity_poly.type
_entity_poly.pdbx_seq_one_letter_code
_entity_poly.pdbx_strand_id
1 'polypeptide(L)'
;MSLWGLDLHSPKSLLLEDQIQDALREESVNNSTQGHQQLLKVYRKAVGVSAAAVKLATQATETDTPLPTAAVKLSTQATEADTPPPITIPDNIVEWLARLILLYGVPFEYLVPDAAMLPIESIRFFYIDQNWTNRLIDGAVNIALGSTQDYVQVLTTFEETVQAAALEQHNVRAKLRAKPTVDKAAVGGTLTGVLLRSAVVSGWPGLEVTAYSDEEGTNVLPLLRMDRVSNNVLICLFNGVPQRIDFTEPPEGLNFGVINAPHYEVALRGLGIGGHTAGEQILDNGNAVTSPITFRTGTLSSGVLDINQIKNDLIENLQAQGALDKPPVFTASQFAVQLVKGAGRQQFKTVEKSCKGNNILDNA
;
A
#
# COMPACT_ATOMS: atom_id res chain seq x y z
N MET A 1 -38.89 -40.96 -25.84
CA MET A 1 -38.66 -41.15 -27.29
C MET A 1 -38.03 -39.86 -27.79
N SER A 2 -36.72 -39.91 -28.06
CA SER A 2 -35.82 -38.90 -28.65
C SER A 2 -36.22 -37.41 -28.63
N LEU A 3 -35.65 -36.65 -27.68
CA LEU A 3 -35.37 -35.21 -27.83
C LEU A 3 -34.10 -35.04 -28.68
N TRP A 4 -34.23 -35.00 -30.00
CA TRP A 4 -33.19 -34.53 -30.92
C TRP A 4 -33.90 -33.75 -32.02
N GLY A 5 -33.81 -32.41 -31.98
CA GLY A 5 -34.51 -31.56 -32.93
C GLY A 5 -34.49 -30.08 -32.56
N LEU A 6 -33.34 -29.55 -32.15
CA LEU A 6 -33.07 -28.12 -32.15
C LEU A 6 -31.84 -27.92 -33.02
N ASP A 7 -32.07 -27.54 -34.28
CA ASP A 7 -31.00 -27.17 -35.20
C ASP A 7 -30.31 -25.91 -34.67
N LEU A 8 -29.20 -26.12 -33.95
CA LEU A 8 -28.25 -25.09 -33.50
C LEU A 8 -27.40 -24.52 -34.66
N HIS A 9 -27.67 -24.88 -35.91
CA HIS A 9 -26.89 -24.51 -37.10
C HIS A 9 -27.60 -23.46 -37.98
N SER A 10 -27.99 -22.33 -37.39
CA SER A 10 -28.34 -21.15 -38.20
C SER A 10 -27.06 -20.55 -38.78
N PRO A 11 -26.98 -20.25 -40.09
CA PRO A 11 -25.77 -19.64 -40.67
C PRO A 11 -25.45 -18.27 -40.06
N LYS A 12 -26.41 -17.61 -39.39
CA LYS A 12 -26.17 -16.33 -38.68
C LYS A 12 -25.55 -16.50 -37.29
N SER A 13 -25.76 -17.62 -36.59
CA SER A 13 -25.11 -17.86 -35.29
C SER A 13 -23.65 -18.25 -35.48
N LEU A 14 -23.36 -19.07 -36.50
CA LEU A 14 -21.99 -19.43 -36.87
C LEU A 14 -21.16 -18.21 -37.33
N LEU A 15 -21.75 -17.29 -38.09
CA LEU A 15 -21.08 -16.03 -38.48
C LEU A 15 -20.80 -15.11 -37.29
N LEU A 16 -21.62 -15.15 -36.25
CA LEU A 16 -21.42 -14.34 -35.04
C LEU A 16 -20.35 -14.96 -34.14
N GLU A 17 -20.34 -16.29 -34.00
CA GLU A 17 -19.29 -17.03 -33.31
C GLU A 17 -17.94 -16.86 -34.00
N ASP A 18 -17.87 -16.97 -35.33
CA ASP A 18 -16.63 -16.72 -36.08
C ASP A 18 -16.13 -15.27 -35.91
N GLN A 19 -17.02 -14.28 -35.92
CA GLN A 19 -16.64 -12.88 -35.69
C GLN A 19 -16.13 -12.62 -34.26
N ILE A 20 -16.69 -13.31 -33.26
CA ILE A 20 -16.21 -13.23 -31.87
C ILE A 20 -14.86 -13.93 -31.75
N GLN A 21 -14.68 -15.10 -32.36
CA GLN A 21 -13.43 -15.87 -32.34
C GLN A 21 -12.29 -15.15 -33.09
N ASP A 22 -12.58 -14.49 -34.20
CA ASP A 22 -11.59 -13.69 -34.94
C ASP A 22 -11.19 -12.43 -34.18
N ALA A 23 -12.14 -11.75 -33.52
CA ALA A 23 -11.84 -10.60 -32.66
C ALA A 23 -11.04 -10.99 -31.39
N LEU A 24 -11.30 -12.18 -30.82
CA LEU A 24 -10.49 -12.75 -29.73
C LEU A 24 -9.07 -13.11 -30.19
N ARG A 25 -8.91 -13.60 -31.43
CA ARG A 25 -7.58 -13.81 -32.03
C ARG A 25 -6.83 -12.50 -32.25
N GLU A 26 -7.49 -11.44 -32.70
CA GLU A 26 -6.88 -10.12 -32.88
C GLU A 26 -6.46 -9.46 -31.55
N GLU A 27 -7.23 -9.65 -30.48
CA GLU A 27 -6.87 -9.20 -29.11
C GLU A 27 -5.61 -9.90 -28.58
N SER A 28 -5.41 -11.19 -28.94
CA SER A 28 -4.19 -11.92 -28.56
C SER A 28 -2.92 -11.44 -29.28
N VAL A 29 -3.06 -10.71 -30.39
CA VAL A 29 -1.95 -10.27 -31.26
C VAL A 29 -1.61 -8.78 -31.09
N ASN A 30 -2.58 -7.93 -30.73
CA ASN A 30 -2.37 -6.48 -30.63
C ASN A 30 -2.62 -5.91 -29.22
N ASN A 31 -1.85 -4.89 -28.85
CA ASN A 31 -1.83 -4.24 -27.53
C ASN A 31 -3.25 -4.00 -26.94
N SER A 32 -3.48 -4.58 -25.76
CA SER A 32 -4.79 -5.02 -25.22
C SER A 32 -5.95 -4.02 -25.19
N THR A 33 -5.72 -2.70 -25.23
CA THR A 33 -6.80 -1.71 -25.05
C THR A 33 -7.66 -1.53 -26.30
N GLN A 34 -7.09 -1.65 -27.50
CA GLN A 34 -7.85 -1.48 -28.75
C GLN A 34 -8.68 -2.71 -29.10
N GLY A 35 -8.12 -3.92 -28.90
CA GLY A 35 -8.85 -5.19 -29.07
C GLY A 35 -10.06 -5.27 -28.13
N HIS A 36 -9.84 -4.94 -26.85
CA HIS A 36 -10.90 -4.90 -25.83
C HIS A 36 -12.06 -3.95 -26.21
N GLN A 37 -11.75 -2.74 -26.70
CA GLN A 37 -12.79 -1.79 -27.13
C GLN A 37 -13.54 -2.24 -28.39
N GLN A 38 -12.89 -2.95 -29.30
CA GLN A 38 -13.56 -3.52 -30.47
C GLN A 38 -14.47 -4.69 -30.08
N LEU A 39 -14.03 -5.56 -29.18
CA LEU A 39 -14.84 -6.64 -28.62
C LEU A 39 -16.09 -6.12 -27.90
N LEU A 40 -15.95 -5.08 -27.07
CA LEU A 40 -17.09 -4.43 -26.41
C LEU A 40 -18.09 -3.84 -27.42
N LYS A 41 -17.61 -3.25 -28.52
CA LYS A 41 -18.47 -2.72 -29.60
C LYS A 41 -19.20 -3.83 -30.35
N VAL A 42 -18.50 -4.91 -30.72
CA VAL A 42 -19.07 -6.08 -31.40
C VAL A 42 -20.10 -6.75 -30.51
N TYR A 43 -19.82 -6.89 -29.22
CA TYR A 43 -20.74 -7.49 -28.25
C TYR A 43 -22.01 -6.66 -28.02
N ARG A 44 -21.91 -5.34 -27.81
CA ARG A 44 -23.11 -4.48 -27.69
C ARG A 44 -24.01 -4.61 -28.92
N LYS A 45 -23.42 -4.76 -30.11
CA LYS A 45 -24.14 -5.00 -31.35
C LYS A 45 -24.75 -6.40 -31.41
N ALA A 46 -24.02 -7.43 -30.96
CA ALA A 46 -24.45 -8.83 -30.93
C ALA A 46 -25.60 -9.10 -29.93
N VAL A 47 -25.52 -8.55 -28.72
CA VAL A 47 -26.58 -8.65 -27.70
C VAL A 47 -27.87 -7.99 -28.17
N GLY A 48 -27.76 -6.83 -28.85
CA GLY A 48 -28.91 -6.18 -29.48
C GLY A 48 -29.59 -7.05 -30.55
N VAL A 49 -28.84 -7.95 -31.20
CA VAL A 49 -29.35 -8.88 -32.23
C VAL A 49 -29.93 -10.16 -31.61
N SER A 50 -29.32 -10.68 -30.53
CA SER A 50 -29.82 -11.85 -29.77
C SER A 50 -31.17 -11.58 -29.10
N ALA A 51 -31.32 -10.41 -28.46
CA ALA A 51 -32.60 -10.01 -27.85
C ALA A 51 -33.73 -9.86 -28.90
N ALA A 52 -33.39 -9.43 -30.12
CA ALA A 52 -34.34 -9.36 -31.23
C ALA A 52 -34.72 -10.76 -31.78
N ALA A 53 -33.77 -11.69 -31.81
CA ALA A 53 -34.00 -13.07 -32.24
C ALA A 53 -34.88 -13.85 -31.25
N VAL A 54 -34.71 -13.62 -29.94
CA VAL A 54 -35.55 -14.21 -28.89
C VAL A 54 -37.00 -13.70 -28.96
N LYS A 55 -37.22 -12.41 -29.27
CA LYS A 55 -38.57 -11.87 -29.51
C LYS A 55 -39.25 -12.48 -30.74
N LEU A 56 -38.49 -12.76 -31.80
CA LEU A 56 -38.99 -13.44 -33.01
C LEU A 56 -39.40 -14.91 -32.74
N ALA A 57 -38.65 -15.62 -31.90
CA ALA A 57 -38.97 -17.01 -31.53
C ALA A 57 -40.18 -17.10 -30.58
N THR A 58 -40.40 -16.08 -29.74
CA THR A 58 -41.53 -16.05 -28.78
C THR A 58 -42.84 -15.59 -29.44
N GLN A 59 -42.77 -14.86 -30.57
CA GLN A 59 -43.95 -14.41 -31.33
C GLN A 59 -44.38 -15.40 -32.44
N ALA A 60 -43.61 -16.43 -32.73
CA ALA A 60 -43.93 -17.45 -33.72
C ALA A 60 -44.58 -18.70 -33.09
N THR A 61 -45.72 -18.50 -32.42
CA THR A 61 -46.75 -19.55 -32.27
C THR A 61 -48.05 -18.97 -32.78
N GLU A 62 -48.21 -18.96 -34.11
CA GLU A 62 -49.47 -19.13 -34.85
C GLU A 62 -49.27 -18.78 -36.34
N THR A 63 -49.63 -19.74 -37.19
CA THR A 63 -49.95 -19.66 -38.64
C THR A 63 -48.83 -19.60 -39.70
N ASP A 64 -48.90 -20.60 -40.58
CA ASP A 64 -48.26 -20.78 -41.89
C ASP A 64 -48.57 -19.65 -42.88
N THR A 65 -47.56 -18.95 -43.44
CA THR A 65 -47.39 -18.52 -44.87
C THR A 65 -46.22 -17.52 -45.05
N PRO A 66 -45.65 -17.35 -46.28
CA PRO A 66 -44.27 -16.86 -46.46
C PRO A 66 -44.11 -15.32 -46.41
N LEU A 67 -42.87 -14.91 -46.09
CA LEU A 67 -42.37 -13.54 -45.87
C LEU A 67 -42.91 -12.46 -46.81
N PRO A 68 -43.25 -11.27 -46.27
CA PRO A 68 -43.13 -10.02 -47.00
C PRO A 68 -41.97 -9.14 -46.50
N THR A 69 -41.32 -8.55 -47.48
CA THR A 69 -40.25 -7.55 -47.46
C THR A 69 -40.57 -6.32 -46.61
N ALA A 70 -40.33 -6.38 -45.29
CA ALA A 70 -40.42 -5.23 -44.38
C ALA A 70 -39.21 -5.08 -43.44
N ALA A 71 -38.04 -5.59 -43.83
CA ALA A 71 -36.86 -5.72 -42.97
C ALA A 71 -36.03 -4.43 -42.73
N VAL A 72 -36.54 -3.21 -42.94
CA VAL A 72 -35.70 -1.98 -42.83
C VAL A 72 -36.31 -0.82 -42.05
N LYS A 73 -37.48 -0.96 -41.41
CA LYS A 73 -38.05 0.15 -40.60
C LYS A 73 -38.57 -0.30 -39.24
N LEU A 74 -37.66 -0.63 -38.33
CA LEU A 74 -37.91 -0.58 -36.88
C LEU A 74 -36.57 -0.40 -36.14
N SER A 75 -35.93 0.75 -36.39
CA SER A 75 -34.75 1.21 -35.66
C SER A 75 -35.11 2.35 -34.70
N THR A 76 -36.20 2.25 -33.93
CA THR A 76 -36.52 3.28 -32.92
C THR A 76 -37.59 2.80 -31.94
N GLN A 77 -37.29 1.75 -31.16
CA GLN A 77 -37.94 1.44 -29.88
C GLN A 77 -37.28 0.20 -29.25
N ALA A 78 -36.02 0.37 -28.81
CA ALA A 78 -35.50 -0.49 -27.75
C ALA A 78 -35.92 0.18 -26.44
N THR A 79 -37.08 -0.22 -25.90
CA THR A 79 -37.51 0.17 -24.57
C THR A 79 -36.46 -0.28 -23.56
N GLU A 80 -36.10 0.60 -22.62
CA GLU A 80 -35.09 0.45 -21.55
C GLU A 80 -35.33 -0.71 -20.55
N ALA A 81 -36.15 -1.71 -20.89
CA ALA A 81 -36.66 -2.72 -19.96
C ALA A 81 -36.02 -4.12 -20.08
N ASP A 82 -35.08 -4.34 -21.00
CA ASP A 82 -34.46 -5.67 -21.25
C ASP A 82 -32.96 -5.71 -20.93
N THR A 83 -32.43 -4.74 -20.18
CA THR A 83 -31.07 -4.86 -19.67
C THR A 83 -31.07 -5.94 -18.59
N PRO A 84 -30.24 -7.00 -18.69
CA PRO A 84 -30.06 -7.93 -17.58
C PRO A 84 -29.71 -7.12 -16.32
N PRO A 85 -30.23 -7.49 -15.13
CA PRO A 85 -30.04 -6.70 -13.93
C PRO A 85 -28.54 -6.43 -13.72
N PRO A 86 -28.15 -5.20 -13.35
CA PRO A 86 -26.76 -4.89 -13.08
C PRO A 86 -26.26 -5.86 -12.01
N ILE A 87 -25.20 -6.58 -12.34
CA ILE A 87 -24.62 -7.56 -11.44
C ILE A 87 -23.96 -6.78 -10.32
N THR A 88 -24.58 -6.82 -9.15
CA THR A 88 -24.00 -6.25 -7.95
C THR A 88 -22.84 -7.15 -7.51
N ILE A 89 -21.62 -6.66 -7.60
CA ILE A 89 -20.44 -7.36 -7.10
C ILE A 89 -20.57 -7.46 -5.58
N PRO A 90 -20.52 -8.66 -4.98
CA PRO A 90 -20.54 -8.81 -3.54
C PRO A 90 -19.38 -8.08 -2.85
N ASP A 91 -19.66 -7.36 -1.76
CA ASP A 91 -18.67 -6.55 -1.04
C ASP A 91 -17.44 -7.35 -0.56
N ASN A 92 -17.62 -8.64 -0.24
CA ASN A 92 -16.53 -9.51 0.18
C ASN A 92 -15.51 -9.77 -0.94
N ILE A 93 -15.95 -9.78 -2.21
CA ILE A 93 -15.05 -9.92 -3.36
C ILE A 93 -14.27 -8.61 -3.54
N VAL A 94 -14.95 -7.47 -3.44
CA VAL A 94 -14.30 -6.15 -3.52
C VAL A 94 -13.25 -6.01 -2.42
N GLU A 95 -13.57 -6.40 -1.18
CA GLU A 95 -12.61 -6.36 -0.07
C GLU A 95 -11.42 -7.31 -0.31
N TRP A 96 -11.67 -8.51 -0.83
CA TRP A 96 -10.61 -9.46 -1.15
C TRP A 96 -9.69 -8.91 -2.26
N LEU A 97 -10.24 -8.32 -3.32
CA LEU A 97 -9.47 -7.68 -4.38
C LEU A 97 -8.70 -6.44 -3.88
N ALA A 98 -9.30 -5.64 -3.01
CA ALA A 98 -8.64 -4.50 -2.38
C ALA A 98 -7.42 -4.95 -1.55
N ARG A 99 -7.53 -6.09 -0.84
CA ARG A 99 -6.38 -6.72 -0.15
C ARG A 99 -5.32 -7.20 -1.14
N LEU A 100 -5.72 -7.75 -2.28
CA LEU A 100 -4.79 -8.23 -3.31
C LEU A 100 -4.01 -7.08 -3.97
N ILE A 101 -4.64 -5.91 -4.19
CA ILE A 101 -3.96 -4.68 -4.66
C ILE A 101 -2.84 -4.27 -3.70
N LEU A 102 -3.09 -4.40 -2.39
CA LEU A 102 -2.09 -4.15 -1.35
C LEU A 102 -1.10 -5.31 -1.14
N LEU A 103 -1.07 -6.27 -2.07
CA LEU A 103 -0.19 -7.44 -2.10
C LEU A 103 -0.40 -8.40 -0.92
N TYR A 104 -1.56 -8.36 -0.24
CA TYR A 104 -1.87 -9.37 0.78
C TYR A 104 -2.08 -10.73 0.11
N GLY A 105 -1.48 -11.77 0.70
CA GLY A 105 -1.55 -13.14 0.16
C GLY A 105 -0.53 -13.43 -0.94
N VAL A 106 0.25 -12.46 -1.41
CA VAL A 106 1.38 -12.69 -2.32
C VAL A 106 2.59 -13.18 -1.50
N PRO A 107 3.14 -14.38 -1.78
CA PRO A 107 4.33 -14.87 -1.10
C PRO A 107 5.52 -13.91 -1.24
N PHE A 108 6.31 -13.79 -0.17
CA PHE A 108 7.40 -12.82 -0.10
C PHE A 108 8.49 -13.08 -1.15
N GLU A 109 8.71 -14.35 -1.50
CA GLU A 109 9.65 -14.78 -2.51
C GLU A 109 9.34 -14.21 -3.90
N TYR A 110 8.08 -13.86 -4.18
CA TYR A 110 7.73 -13.16 -5.43
C TYR A 110 8.00 -11.66 -5.38
N LEU A 111 8.03 -11.07 -4.18
CA LEU A 111 8.32 -9.64 -3.99
C LEU A 111 9.82 -9.38 -3.97
N VAL A 112 10.59 -10.29 -3.35
CA VAL A 112 12.04 -10.23 -3.24
C VAL A 112 12.64 -11.58 -3.66
N PRO A 113 12.83 -11.80 -4.98
CA PRO A 113 13.32 -13.09 -5.49
C PRO A 113 14.75 -13.43 -5.08
N ASP A 114 15.60 -12.42 -4.89
CA ASP A 114 17.01 -12.60 -4.52
C ASP A 114 17.30 -11.94 -3.16
N ALA A 115 17.98 -12.67 -2.28
CA ALA A 115 18.43 -12.17 -0.98
C ALA A 115 19.33 -10.93 -1.07
N ALA A 116 20.07 -10.76 -2.19
CA ALA A 116 20.89 -9.57 -2.42
C ALA A 116 20.06 -8.30 -2.65
N MET A 117 18.78 -8.44 -3.03
CA MET A 117 17.88 -7.29 -3.19
C MET A 117 17.53 -6.65 -1.85
N LEU A 118 17.49 -7.43 -0.76
CA LEU A 118 17.25 -6.95 0.60
C LEU A 118 18.29 -7.49 1.61
N PRO A 119 19.51 -6.93 1.62
CA PRO A 119 20.57 -7.31 2.56
C PRO A 119 20.20 -7.07 4.04
N ILE A 120 20.97 -7.64 4.96
CA ILE A 120 20.82 -7.41 6.41
C ILE A 120 21.10 -5.93 6.72
N GLU A 121 20.31 -5.34 7.62
CA GLU A 121 20.35 -3.91 7.97
C GLU A 121 20.26 -3.00 6.74
N SER A 122 19.22 -3.21 5.94
CA SER A 122 18.98 -2.42 4.73
C SER A 122 17.52 -1.99 4.57
N ILE A 123 17.35 -0.90 3.84
CA ILE A 123 16.06 -0.32 3.47
C ILE A 123 16.01 -0.15 1.95
N ARG A 124 14.87 -0.51 1.35
CA ARG A 124 14.60 -0.38 -0.09
C ARG A 124 13.29 0.34 -0.29
N PHE A 125 13.29 1.28 -1.23
CA PHE A 125 12.12 2.04 -1.66
C PHE A 125 11.74 1.57 -3.06
N PHE A 126 10.46 1.44 -3.34
CA PHE A 126 9.97 0.96 -4.63
C PHE A 126 8.64 1.59 -5.01
N TYR A 127 8.32 1.52 -6.29
CA TYR A 127 7.02 1.87 -6.86
C TYR A 127 6.25 0.59 -7.17
N ILE A 128 4.93 0.62 -7.00
CA ILE A 128 4.07 -0.45 -7.51
C ILE A 128 3.54 -0.01 -8.87
N ASP A 129 3.82 -0.83 -9.89
CA ASP A 129 3.28 -0.62 -11.22
C ASP A 129 1.77 -0.93 -11.22
N GLN A 130 0.96 0.04 -11.62
CA GLN A 130 -0.49 -0.13 -11.72
C GLN A 130 -0.87 -1.18 -12.77
N ASN A 131 -0.10 -1.34 -13.85
CA ASN A 131 -0.33 -2.39 -14.83
C ASN A 131 -0.15 -3.77 -14.21
N TRP A 132 0.84 -3.97 -13.35
CA TRP A 132 1.06 -5.26 -12.68
C TRP A 132 -0.08 -5.62 -11.74
N THR A 133 -0.53 -4.66 -10.93
CA THR A 133 -1.67 -4.87 -10.03
C THR A 133 -2.98 -5.09 -10.80
N ASN A 134 -3.21 -4.37 -11.89
CA ASN A 134 -4.36 -4.59 -12.76
C ASN A 134 -4.34 -6.00 -13.38
N ARG A 135 -3.17 -6.49 -13.84
CA ARG A 135 -3.03 -7.85 -14.39
C ARG A 135 -3.16 -8.94 -13.32
N LEU A 136 -2.72 -8.66 -12.09
CA LEU A 136 -2.94 -9.55 -10.95
C LEU A 136 -4.44 -9.72 -10.65
N ILE A 137 -5.21 -8.63 -10.68
CA ILE A 137 -6.67 -8.67 -10.50
C ILE A 137 -7.34 -9.40 -11.67
N ASP A 138 -6.96 -9.09 -12.91
CA ASP A 138 -7.46 -9.75 -14.11
C ASP A 138 -7.28 -11.28 -14.03
N GLY A 139 -6.06 -11.73 -13.69
CA GLY A 139 -5.78 -13.14 -13.46
C GLY A 139 -6.63 -13.75 -12.35
N ALA A 140 -6.83 -13.03 -11.24
CA ALA A 140 -7.65 -13.49 -10.12
C ALA A 140 -9.13 -13.65 -10.47
N VAL A 141 -9.70 -12.72 -11.26
CA VAL A 141 -11.10 -12.78 -11.71
C VAL A 141 -11.29 -13.88 -12.75
N ASN A 142 -10.28 -14.13 -13.60
CA ASN A 142 -10.38 -15.10 -14.69
C ASN A 142 -10.36 -16.58 -14.26
N ILE A 143 -10.02 -16.90 -13.00
CA ILE A 143 -9.99 -18.29 -12.49
C ILE A 143 -11.38 -18.95 -12.55
N ALA A 144 -12.45 -18.18 -12.45
CA ALA A 144 -13.83 -18.68 -12.39
C ALA A 144 -14.53 -18.73 -13.75
N LEU A 145 -13.84 -18.46 -14.85
CA LEU A 145 -14.44 -18.42 -16.18
C LEU A 145 -14.61 -19.84 -16.74
N GLY A 146 -15.86 -20.31 -16.76
CA GLY A 146 -16.22 -21.61 -17.33
C GLY A 146 -16.79 -21.54 -18.76
N SER A 147 -17.25 -20.36 -19.19
CA SER A 147 -17.90 -20.19 -20.48
C SER A 147 -17.57 -18.85 -21.15
N THR A 148 -17.80 -18.77 -22.47
CA THR A 148 -17.68 -17.51 -23.23
C THR A 148 -18.68 -16.46 -22.75
N GLN A 149 -19.84 -16.87 -22.25
CA GLN A 149 -20.82 -15.96 -21.65
C GLN A 149 -20.26 -15.30 -20.38
N ASP A 150 -19.58 -16.08 -19.53
CA ASP A 150 -18.93 -15.55 -18.31
C ASP A 150 -17.79 -14.60 -18.66
N TYR A 151 -17.00 -14.92 -19.69
CA TYR A 151 -15.89 -14.06 -20.13
C TYR A 151 -16.39 -12.68 -20.52
N VAL A 152 -17.41 -12.63 -21.37
CA VAL A 152 -17.95 -11.33 -21.82
C VAL A 152 -18.58 -10.56 -20.67
N GLN A 153 -19.20 -11.25 -19.73
CA GLN A 153 -19.77 -10.61 -18.55
C GLN A 153 -18.69 -9.95 -17.69
N VAL A 154 -17.58 -10.64 -17.45
CA VAL A 154 -16.41 -10.07 -16.75
C VAL A 154 -15.89 -8.84 -17.47
N LEU A 155 -15.72 -8.87 -18.79
CA LEU A 155 -15.23 -7.70 -19.55
C LEU A 155 -16.09 -6.45 -19.33
N THR A 156 -17.40 -6.60 -19.14
CA THR A 156 -18.30 -5.44 -18.94
C THR A 156 -18.28 -4.88 -17.52
N THR A 157 -17.99 -5.70 -16.51
CA THR A 157 -18.04 -5.30 -15.08
C THR A 157 -16.64 -5.11 -14.48
N PHE A 158 -15.59 -5.53 -15.18
CA PHE A 158 -14.22 -5.52 -14.68
C PHE A 158 -13.75 -4.11 -14.28
N GLU A 159 -13.98 -3.10 -15.11
CA GLU A 159 -13.58 -1.73 -14.82
C GLU A 159 -14.24 -1.22 -13.52
N GLU A 160 -15.55 -1.44 -13.36
CA GLU A 160 -16.28 -1.08 -12.15
C GLU A 160 -15.74 -1.83 -10.91
N THR A 161 -15.42 -3.11 -11.06
CA THR A 161 -14.85 -3.95 -9.99
C THR A 161 -13.48 -3.43 -9.55
N VAL A 162 -12.60 -3.12 -10.50
CA VAL A 162 -11.26 -2.59 -10.20
C VAL A 162 -11.35 -1.21 -9.53
N GLN A 163 -12.25 -0.35 -10.00
CA GLN A 163 -12.47 0.97 -9.37
C GLN A 163 -13.02 0.83 -7.95
N ALA A 164 -13.99 -0.06 -7.73
CA ALA A 164 -14.51 -0.34 -6.40
C ALA A 164 -13.43 -0.88 -5.46
N ALA A 165 -12.60 -1.82 -5.93
CA ALA A 165 -11.48 -2.35 -5.15
C ALA A 165 -10.40 -1.29 -4.86
N ALA A 166 -10.14 -0.40 -5.81
CA ALA A 166 -9.19 0.70 -5.66
C ALA A 166 -9.68 1.81 -4.71
N LEU A 167 -10.99 1.95 -4.50
CA LEU A 167 -11.55 2.80 -3.44
C LEU A 167 -11.44 2.11 -2.08
N GLU A 168 -11.78 0.83 -2.03
CA GLU A 168 -11.80 0.05 -0.79
C GLU A 168 -10.39 -0.20 -0.21
N GLN A 169 -9.32 -0.14 -1.02
CA GLN A 169 -7.95 -0.35 -0.55
C GLN A 169 -7.56 0.60 0.61
N HIS A 170 -8.06 1.84 0.61
CA HIS A 170 -7.79 2.81 1.69
C HIS A 170 -8.44 2.40 3.02
N ASN A 171 -9.55 1.65 2.94
CA ASN A 171 -10.32 1.22 4.09
C ASN A 171 -9.86 -0.13 4.65
N VAL A 172 -9.10 -0.94 3.89
CA VAL A 172 -8.61 -2.26 4.33
C VAL A 172 -7.91 -2.19 5.69
N ARG A 173 -6.99 -1.24 5.86
CA ARG A 173 -6.25 -1.10 7.13
C ARG A 173 -7.12 -0.63 8.28
N ALA A 174 -8.05 0.28 8.03
CA ALA A 174 -8.99 0.77 9.05
C ALA A 174 -9.90 -0.39 9.53
N LYS A 175 -10.44 -1.18 8.59
CA LYS A 175 -11.24 -2.37 8.87
C LYS A 175 -10.48 -3.42 9.70
N LEU A 176 -9.24 -3.75 9.31
CA LEU A 176 -8.39 -4.69 10.08
C LEU A 176 -8.08 -4.22 11.51
N ARG A 177 -8.11 -2.90 11.76
CA ARG A 177 -7.89 -2.29 13.08
C ARG A 177 -9.18 -1.95 13.82
N ALA A 178 -10.35 -2.30 13.27
CA ALA A 178 -11.67 -1.88 13.78
C ALA A 178 -11.76 -0.36 14.02
N LYS A 179 -11.15 0.44 13.14
CA LYS A 179 -11.16 1.91 13.16
C LYS A 179 -12.17 2.45 12.14
N PRO A 180 -12.65 3.69 12.33
CA PRO A 180 -13.57 4.32 11.37
C PRO A 180 -12.94 4.41 9.98
N THR A 181 -13.73 4.11 8.97
CA THR A 181 -13.37 4.18 7.55
C THR A 181 -13.47 5.60 7.02
N VAL A 182 -12.83 5.87 5.88
CA VAL A 182 -12.86 7.17 5.21
C VAL A 182 -13.73 7.05 3.96
N ASP A 183 -14.80 7.86 3.88
CA ASP A 183 -15.78 7.78 2.78
C ASP A 183 -15.29 8.41 1.46
N LYS A 184 -14.21 9.22 1.51
CA LYS A 184 -13.64 9.92 0.35
C LYS A 184 -12.15 9.61 0.20
N ALA A 185 -11.86 8.41 -0.28
CA ALA A 185 -10.52 8.08 -0.75
C ALA A 185 -10.33 8.62 -2.17
N ALA A 186 -9.23 9.34 -2.41
CA ALA A 186 -8.84 9.72 -3.76
C ALA A 186 -8.27 8.49 -4.49
N VAL A 187 -8.93 8.09 -5.58
CA VAL A 187 -8.48 7.00 -6.46
C VAL A 187 -7.42 7.52 -7.42
N GLY A 188 -6.40 6.70 -7.71
CA GLY A 188 -5.45 6.96 -8.80
C GLY A 188 -4.11 7.59 -8.39
N GLY A 189 -3.78 7.60 -7.09
CA GLY A 189 -2.44 7.99 -6.64
C GLY A 189 -1.38 6.96 -7.04
N THR A 190 -0.13 7.42 -7.19
CA THR A 190 1.03 6.53 -7.34
C THR A 190 1.22 5.73 -6.06
N LEU A 191 1.11 4.39 -6.13
CA LEU A 191 1.42 3.53 -4.99
C LEU A 191 2.94 3.40 -4.86
N THR A 192 3.44 3.69 -3.67
CA THR A 192 4.85 3.47 -3.32
C THR A 192 4.95 2.58 -2.10
N GLY A 193 6.12 2.00 -1.90
CA GLY A 193 6.36 1.16 -0.75
C GLY A 193 7.80 1.19 -0.26
N VAL A 194 7.95 0.67 0.94
CA VAL A 194 9.23 0.48 1.61
C VAL A 194 9.32 -0.93 2.15
N LEU A 195 10.46 -1.56 1.90
CA LEU A 195 10.90 -2.78 2.55
C LEU A 195 12.06 -2.45 3.48
N LEU A 196 11.89 -2.77 4.75
CA LEU A 196 12.93 -2.60 5.77
C LEU A 196 13.31 -3.98 6.31
N ARG A 197 14.59 -4.33 6.21
CA ARG A 197 15.17 -5.49 6.89
C ARG A 197 16.13 -5.04 7.97
N SER A 198 15.71 -5.13 9.23
CA SER A 198 16.50 -4.68 10.37
C SER A 198 16.15 -5.43 11.66
N ALA A 199 17.12 -5.58 12.57
CA ALA A 199 16.91 -6.04 13.93
C ALA A 199 15.95 -5.13 14.73
N VAL A 200 15.78 -3.87 14.35
CA VAL A 200 14.80 -2.96 14.98
C VAL A 200 13.37 -3.48 14.81
N VAL A 201 13.06 -4.15 13.68
CA VAL A 201 11.72 -4.68 13.42
C VAL A 201 11.38 -5.85 14.35
N SER A 202 12.36 -6.67 14.75
CA SER A 202 12.14 -7.72 15.75
C SER A 202 12.20 -7.19 17.17
N GLY A 203 13.07 -6.23 17.46
CA GLY A 203 13.20 -5.61 18.77
C GLY A 203 11.98 -4.80 19.19
N TRP A 204 11.30 -4.14 18.26
CA TRP A 204 10.14 -3.29 18.53
C TRP A 204 8.94 -3.65 17.64
N PRO A 205 8.10 -4.63 18.05
CA PRO A 205 6.90 -5.01 17.29
C PRO A 205 5.87 -3.87 17.13
N GLY A 206 5.86 -2.92 18.06
CA GLY A 206 5.01 -1.72 18.03
C GLY A 206 5.61 -0.52 17.28
N LEU A 207 6.61 -0.74 16.42
CA LEU A 207 7.20 0.33 15.60
C LEU A 207 6.11 1.10 14.85
N GLU A 208 6.22 2.42 14.84
CA GLU A 208 5.34 3.30 14.08
C GLU A 208 6.06 3.82 12.83
N VAL A 209 5.33 3.91 11.73
CA VAL A 209 5.86 4.43 10.46
C VAL A 209 4.92 5.50 9.94
N THR A 210 5.47 6.67 9.69
CA THR A 210 4.75 7.81 9.12
C THR A 210 5.53 8.33 7.93
N ALA A 211 4.83 8.56 6.82
CA ALA A 211 5.42 9.09 5.59
C ALA A 211 4.81 10.46 5.27
N TYR A 212 5.60 11.30 4.62
CA TYR A 212 5.24 12.66 4.27
C TYR A 212 5.58 12.95 2.81
N SER A 213 4.74 13.76 2.15
CA SER A 213 4.99 14.19 0.77
C SER A 213 5.97 15.36 0.67
N ASP A 214 6.33 15.96 1.80
CA ASP A 214 7.26 17.08 1.96
C ASP A 214 8.41 16.73 2.92
N GLU A 215 9.55 17.40 2.78
CA GLU A 215 10.69 17.19 3.68
C GLU A 215 10.46 17.72 5.10
N GLU A 216 9.65 18.78 5.23
CA GLU A 216 9.34 19.44 6.50
C GLU A 216 8.48 18.54 7.41
N GLY A 217 7.67 17.67 6.81
CA GLY A 217 6.83 16.70 7.51
C GLY A 217 5.44 17.23 7.88
N THR A 218 4.90 18.13 7.05
CA THR A 218 3.60 18.76 7.26
C THR A 218 2.47 17.95 6.61
N ASN A 219 2.72 17.39 5.43
CA ASN A 219 1.72 16.69 4.63
C ASN A 219 1.87 15.18 4.75
N VAL A 220 1.10 14.58 5.66
CA VAL A 220 1.12 13.14 5.91
C VAL A 220 0.51 12.36 4.75
N LEU A 221 1.21 11.34 4.28
CA LEU A 221 0.71 10.41 3.28
C LEU A 221 -0.11 9.28 3.92
N PRO A 222 -1.25 8.87 3.32
CA PRO A 222 -2.01 7.72 3.80
C PRO A 222 -1.20 6.41 3.73
N LEU A 223 -1.03 5.77 4.88
CA LEU A 223 -0.43 4.44 5.01
C LEU A 223 -1.48 3.35 4.72
N LEU A 224 -1.37 2.69 3.58
CA LEU A 224 -2.34 1.68 3.12
C LEU A 224 -2.06 0.30 3.72
N ARG A 225 -0.80 -0.09 3.80
CA ARG A 225 -0.37 -1.38 4.40
C ARG A 225 0.85 -1.15 5.26
N MET A 226 0.86 -1.78 6.41
CA MET A 226 2.06 -1.96 7.22
C MET A 226 1.93 -3.30 7.90
N ASP A 227 2.88 -4.17 7.60
CA ASP A 227 2.82 -5.57 7.96
C ASP A 227 4.24 -6.13 8.13
N ARG A 228 4.39 -7.07 9.06
CA ARG A 228 5.67 -7.71 9.36
C ARG A 228 5.70 -9.06 8.67
N VAL A 229 6.26 -9.09 7.46
CA VAL A 229 6.31 -10.28 6.60
C VAL A 229 7.21 -11.38 7.19
N SER A 230 8.26 -10.98 7.92
CA SER A 230 9.12 -11.87 8.68
C SER A 230 9.60 -11.15 9.95
N ASN A 231 10.17 -11.86 10.92
CA ASN A 231 10.59 -11.28 12.21
C ASN A 231 11.41 -9.99 12.10
N ASN A 232 12.26 -9.91 11.07
CA ASN A 232 13.14 -8.76 10.82
C ASN A 232 12.74 -7.94 9.58
N VAL A 233 11.64 -8.28 8.90
CA VAL A 233 11.24 -7.65 7.62
C VAL A 233 9.88 -6.99 7.75
N LEU A 234 9.85 -5.69 7.51
CA LEU A 234 8.65 -4.86 7.49
C LEU A 234 8.37 -4.39 6.06
N ILE A 235 7.11 -4.53 5.63
CA ILE A 235 6.60 -3.91 4.40
C ILE A 235 5.64 -2.79 4.76
N CYS A 236 5.82 -1.63 4.13
CA CYS A 236 4.91 -0.49 4.21
C CYS A 236 4.51 -0.05 2.81
N LEU A 237 3.23 0.21 2.56
CA LEU A 237 2.72 0.78 1.31
C LEU A 237 1.98 2.09 1.60
N PHE A 238 2.21 3.09 0.75
CA PHE A 238 1.68 4.43 0.87
C PHE A 238 0.92 4.83 -0.40
N ASN A 239 -0.10 5.68 -0.22
CA ASN A 239 -0.77 6.34 -1.33
C ASN A 239 -0.07 7.68 -1.64
N GLY A 240 0.84 7.69 -2.61
CA GLY A 240 1.64 8.86 -2.98
C GLY A 240 3.14 8.60 -2.89
N VAL A 241 3.95 9.58 -3.31
CA VAL A 241 5.41 9.49 -3.31
C VAL A 241 5.98 10.16 -2.05
N PRO A 242 6.61 9.42 -1.13
CA PRO A 242 7.19 10.00 0.08
C PRO A 242 8.49 10.74 -0.22
N GLN A 243 8.60 11.96 0.32
CA GLN A 243 9.88 12.69 0.40
C GLN A 243 10.58 12.44 1.73
N ARG A 244 9.81 12.10 2.77
CA ARG A 244 10.32 11.77 4.10
C ARG A 244 9.56 10.61 4.72
N ILE A 245 10.27 9.71 5.38
CA ILE A 245 9.68 8.61 6.15
C ILE A 245 10.35 8.56 7.52
N ASP A 246 9.50 8.59 8.54
CA ASP A 246 9.89 8.54 9.94
C ASP A 246 9.52 7.16 10.51
N PHE A 247 10.51 6.48 11.07
CA PHE A 247 10.34 5.28 11.88
C PHE A 247 10.49 5.67 13.35
N THR A 248 9.45 5.44 14.14
CA THR A 248 9.40 5.85 15.55
C THR A 248 9.20 4.61 16.42
N GLU A 249 10.01 4.47 17.46
CA GLU A 249 9.76 3.46 18.50
C GLU A 249 8.38 3.67 19.13
N PRO A 250 7.69 2.61 19.58
CA PRO A 250 6.40 2.75 20.24
C PRO A 250 6.49 3.72 21.43
N PRO A 251 5.62 4.75 21.50
CA PRO A 251 5.71 5.81 22.51
C PRO A 251 5.27 5.36 23.92
N GLU A 252 4.74 4.14 24.05
CA GLU A 252 4.17 3.60 25.28
C GLU A 252 5.22 3.21 26.33
N GLY A 253 6.50 3.07 25.93
CA GLY A 253 7.60 2.65 26.80
C GLY A 253 8.44 3.82 27.30
N LEU A 254 8.58 3.97 28.62
CA LEU A 254 9.63 4.82 29.22
C LEU A 254 10.94 4.04 29.23
N ASN A 255 11.94 4.52 28.47
CA ASN A 255 13.23 3.87 28.41
C ASN A 255 14.28 4.72 29.16
N PHE A 256 15.15 4.05 29.91
CA PHE A 256 16.41 4.65 30.34
C PHE A 256 17.46 4.31 29.29
N GLY A 257 18.18 5.31 28.81
CA GLY A 257 19.09 5.08 27.70
C GLY A 257 20.18 6.12 27.57
N VAL A 258 21.20 5.73 26.83
CA VAL A 258 22.33 6.56 26.46
C VAL A 258 22.32 6.81 24.95
N ILE A 259 23.10 7.78 24.50
CA ILE A 259 23.28 8.15 23.09
C ILE A 259 24.77 8.08 22.71
N ASN A 260 25.06 8.10 21.40
CA ASN A 260 26.40 8.24 20.81
C ASN A 260 27.42 7.09 21.05
N ALA A 261 27.09 5.84 20.71
CA ALA A 261 28.12 4.77 20.70
C ALA A 261 29.29 5.12 19.74
N PRO A 262 30.58 4.87 20.11
CA PRO A 262 31.05 4.15 21.30
C PRO A 262 31.24 5.01 22.56
N HIS A 263 31.14 6.34 22.48
CA HIS A 263 31.28 7.26 23.62
C HIS A 263 29.91 7.64 24.17
N TYR A 264 29.43 6.86 25.11
CA TYR A 264 28.08 7.02 25.61
C TYR A 264 27.89 8.32 26.38
N GLU A 265 26.82 9.03 26.04
CA GLU A 265 26.46 10.30 26.63
C GLU A 265 24.97 10.33 26.96
N VAL A 266 24.58 11.29 27.79
CA VAL A 266 23.18 11.61 28.09
C VAL A 266 22.98 13.10 27.88
N ALA A 267 21.90 13.46 27.20
CA ALA A 267 21.50 14.84 27.06
C ALA A 267 20.86 15.35 28.35
N LEU A 268 21.37 16.45 28.87
CA LEU A 268 20.94 17.01 30.14
C LEU A 268 19.55 17.63 30.05
N ARG A 269 18.78 17.43 31.11
CA ARG A 269 17.44 17.99 31.28
C ARG A 269 17.37 18.92 32.48
N GLY A 270 16.55 19.96 32.37
CA GLY A 270 16.24 20.87 33.46
C GLY A 270 15.59 20.14 34.63
N LEU A 271 15.92 20.56 35.84
CA LEU A 271 15.39 20.01 37.09
C LEU A 271 14.34 20.95 37.73
N GLY A 272 13.90 22.01 37.05
CA GLY A 272 13.04 23.05 37.62
C GLY A 272 13.79 24.11 38.43
N ILE A 273 15.12 24.18 38.29
CA ILE A 273 16.03 25.05 39.04
C ILE A 273 16.77 25.95 38.04
N GLY A 274 17.11 27.18 38.44
CA GLY A 274 17.95 28.07 37.63
C GLY A 274 17.30 28.57 36.34
N GLY A 275 15.96 28.62 36.29
CA GLY A 275 15.21 29.03 35.09
C GLY A 275 15.02 27.92 34.04
N HIS A 276 15.51 26.71 34.30
CA HIS A 276 15.30 25.55 33.44
C HIS A 276 14.06 24.77 33.85
N THR A 277 13.06 24.67 32.98
CA THR A 277 11.84 23.89 33.22
C THR A 277 12.17 22.42 33.47
N ALA A 278 11.48 21.78 34.42
CA ALA A 278 11.69 20.38 34.72
C ALA A 278 11.37 19.49 33.50
N GLY A 279 12.31 18.63 33.10
CA GLY A 279 12.16 17.68 31.99
C GLY A 279 12.46 18.24 30.59
N GLU A 280 12.55 19.56 30.45
CA GLU A 280 12.96 20.22 29.21
C GLU A 280 14.47 19.99 28.97
N GLN A 281 14.86 19.79 27.71
CA GLN A 281 16.25 19.55 27.36
C GLN A 281 17.04 20.87 27.46
N ILE A 282 18.18 20.84 28.14
CA ILE A 282 19.04 22.03 28.26
C ILE A 282 19.79 22.20 26.94
N LEU A 283 19.63 23.38 26.33
CA LEU A 283 20.24 23.72 25.06
C LEU A 283 21.32 24.78 25.25
N ASP A 284 22.47 24.58 24.63
CA ASP A 284 23.52 25.59 24.45
C ASP A 284 23.68 25.86 22.94
N ASN A 285 23.47 27.10 22.51
CA ASN A 285 23.47 27.51 21.10
C ASN A 285 22.62 26.61 20.17
N GLY A 286 21.50 26.11 20.67
CA GLY A 286 20.58 25.23 19.93
C GLY A 286 20.95 23.74 19.93
N ASN A 287 22.10 23.37 20.50
CA ASN A 287 22.50 21.97 20.67
C ASN A 287 22.23 21.50 22.10
N ALA A 288 21.84 20.25 22.25
CA ALA A 288 21.67 19.65 23.57
C ALA A 288 23.00 19.56 24.30
N VAL A 289 23.06 20.07 25.53
CA VAL A 289 24.22 19.86 26.40
C VAL A 289 24.26 18.40 26.83
N THR A 290 25.39 17.73 26.66
CA THR A 290 25.55 16.32 27.03
C THR A 290 26.51 16.15 28.21
N SER A 291 26.34 15.05 28.92
CA SER A 291 27.26 14.57 29.96
C SER A 291 27.71 13.15 29.62
N PRO A 292 28.99 12.81 29.81
CA PRO A 292 29.49 11.47 29.55
C PRO A 292 28.88 10.45 30.52
N ILE A 293 28.76 9.21 30.04
CA ILE A 293 28.35 8.05 30.83
C ILE A 293 29.48 7.04 30.89
N THR A 294 29.96 6.80 32.10
CA THR A 294 31.08 5.90 32.37
C THR A 294 30.57 4.50 32.76
N PHE A 295 31.07 3.48 32.06
CA PHE A 295 30.88 2.07 32.43
C PHE A 295 32.00 1.61 33.36
N ARG A 296 31.70 0.66 34.25
CA ARG A 296 32.70 0.07 35.13
C ARG A 296 33.76 -0.66 34.30
N THR A 297 35.02 -0.45 34.64
CA THR A 297 36.15 -1.13 34.01
C THR A 297 36.33 -2.53 34.62
N GLY A 298 36.37 -3.57 33.78
CA GLY A 298 36.59 -4.96 34.20
C GLY A 298 35.88 -5.99 33.32
N THR A 299 36.51 -7.16 33.09
CA THR A 299 35.99 -8.26 32.25
C THR A 299 34.69 -8.89 32.76
N LEU A 300 34.39 -8.76 34.05
CA LEU A 300 33.14 -9.24 34.68
C LEU A 300 32.04 -8.16 34.73
N SER A 301 32.33 -6.94 34.25
CA SER A 301 31.47 -5.76 34.41
C SER A 301 31.03 -5.13 33.08
N SER A 302 31.22 -5.85 31.96
CA SER A 302 30.83 -5.36 30.63
C SER A 302 29.33 -5.06 30.60
N GLY A 303 28.97 -3.79 30.34
CA GLY A 303 27.59 -3.32 30.36
C GLY A 303 27.06 -2.81 31.71
N VAL A 304 27.88 -2.76 32.77
CA VAL A 304 27.48 -2.22 34.08
C VAL A 304 27.91 -0.75 34.21
N LEU A 305 26.97 0.13 34.58
CA LEU A 305 27.22 1.56 34.78
C LEU A 305 27.95 1.85 36.10
N ASP A 306 28.90 2.81 36.07
CA ASP A 306 29.49 3.38 37.27
C ASP A 306 28.63 4.55 37.78
N ILE A 307 27.65 4.23 38.62
CA ILE A 307 26.70 5.20 39.16
C ILE A 307 27.40 6.32 39.93
N ASN A 308 28.51 6.05 40.61
CA ASN A 308 29.19 7.07 41.41
C ASN A 308 29.92 8.08 40.52
N GLN A 309 30.62 7.59 39.50
CA GLN A 309 31.30 8.46 38.54
C GLN A 309 30.26 9.28 37.76
N ILE A 310 29.24 8.63 37.21
CA ILE A 310 28.17 9.31 36.46
C ILE A 310 27.48 10.38 37.32
N LYS A 311 27.20 10.09 38.59
CA LYS A 311 26.62 11.08 39.51
C LYS A 311 27.50 12.32 39.62
N ASN A 312 28.81 12.15 39.78
CA ASN A 312 29.73 13.27 39.91
C ASN A 312 29.80 14.09 38.61
N ASP A 313 29.89 13.40 37.46
CA ASP A 313 29.93 14.03 36.14
C ASP A 313 28.64 14.83 35.86
N LEU A 314 27.47 14.27 36.21
CA LEU A 314 26.18 14.95 36.06
C LEU A 314 26.07 16.19 36.95
N ILE A 315 26.52 16.10 38.22
CA ILE A 315 26.50 17.26 39.13
C ILE A 315 27.37 18.38 38.60
N GLU A 316 28.60 18.06 38.15
CA GLU A 316 29.53 19.05 37.59
C GLU A 316 28.94 19.74 36.36
N ASN A 317 28.43 18.98 35.40
CA ASN A 317 27.87 19.53 34.16
C ASN A 317 26.57 20.31 34.39
N LEU A 318 25.68 19.87 35.29
CA LEU A 318 24.46 20.60 35.63
C LEU A 318 24.76 21.91 36.37
N GLN A 319 25.76 21.92 37.26
CA GLN A 319 26.21 23.13 37.94
C GLN A 319 26.87 24.12 36.98
N ALA A 320 27.63 23.64 36.00
CA ALA A 320 28.20 24.49 34.96
C ALA A 320 27.12 25.23 34.14
N GLN A 321 25.96 24.60 33.95
CA GLN A 321 24.80 25.19 33.25
C GLN A 321 23.85 25.97 34.18
N GLY A 322 24.17 26.10 35.47
CA GLY A 322 23.31 26.75 36.47
C GLY A 322 21.97 26.02 36.71
N ALA A 323 21.83 24.77 36.26
CA ALA A 323 20.61 23.97 36.35
C ALA A 323 20.49 23.19 37.67
N LEU A 324 21.46 23.36 38.57
CA LEU A 324 21.49 22.77 39.90
C LEU A 324 22.11 23.78 40.88
N ASP A 325 21.40 24.05 41.99
CA ASP A 325 21.94 24.89 43.06
C ASP A 325 23.16 24.22 43.74
N LYS A 326 24.00 24.99 44.43
CA LYS A 326 25.04 24.43 45.32
C LYS A 326 24.50 24.32 46.76
N PRO A 327 24.68 23.19 47.48
CA PRO A 327 24.53 21.80 47.08
C PRO A 327 23.21 21.24 47.64
N PRO A 328 22.19 20.88 46.83
CA PRO A 328 21.21 19.92 47.27
C PRO A 328 21.73 18.52 46.98
N VAL A 329 21.39 17.59 47.87
CA VAL A 329 21.58 16.15 47.70
C VAL A 329 21.05 15.76 46.32
N PHE A 330 21.91 15.28 45.42
CA PHE A 330 21.48 14.76 44.13
C PHE A 330 20.70 13.46 44.35
N THR A 331 19.39 13.54 44.16
CA THR A 331 18.45 12.46 44.50
C THR A 331 18.35 11.42 43.38
N ALA A 332 17.87 10.21 43.72
CA ALA A 332 17.59 9.17 42.73
C ALA A 332 16.57 9.63 41.68
N SER A 333 15.61 10.48 42.04
CA SER A 333 14.64 11.05 41.11
C SER A 333 15.29 11.99 40.09
N GLN A 334 16.22 12.84 40.54
CA GLN A 334 16.97 13.74 39.64
C GLN A 334 17.86 12.93 38.70
N PHE A 335 18.52 11.87 39.19
CA PHE A 335 19.26 10.94 38.35
C PHE A 335 18.38 10.27 37.29
N ALA A 336 17.21 9.76 37.70
CA ALA A 336 16.28 9.11 36.79
C ALA A 336 15.84 10.06 35.67
N VAL A 337 15.48 11.31 35.99
CA VAL A 337 15.09 12.31 34.98
C VAL A 337 16.17 12.53 33.93
N GLN A 338 17.45 12.54 34.32
CA GLN A 338 18.55 12.67 33.34
C GLN A 338 18.61 11.47 32.39
N LEU A 339 18.43 10.25 32.90
CA LEU A 339 18.52 9.03 32.10
C LEU A 339 17.28 8.73 31.26
N VAL A 340 16.16 9.43 31.50
CA VAL A 340 14.93 9.23 30.72
C VAL A 340 15.15 9.61 29.26
N LYS A 341 14.97 8.61 28.39
CA LYS A 341 15.03 8.73 26.94
C LYS A 341 13.65 8.45 26.36
N GLY A 342 13.15 9.40 25.57
CA GLY A 342 11.92 9.21 24.80
C GLY A 342 12.13 8.24 23.64
N ALA A 343 11.04 7.85 22.99
CA ALA A 343 11.05 6.99 21.82
C ALA A 343 12.02 7.54 20.74
N GLY A 344 12.94 6.67 20.31
CA GLY A 344 13.83 6.98 19.19
C GLY A 344 13.05 7.21 17.90
N ARG A 345 13.48 8.20 17.11
CA ARG A 345 12.94 8.45 15.77
C ARG A 345 14.06 8.49 14.75
N GLN A 346 14.01 7.58 13.79
CA GLN A 346 14.91 7.59 12.63
C GLN A 346 14.17 8.16 11.43
N GLN A 347 14.76 9.18 10.80
CA GLN A 347 14.21 9.82 9.62
C GLN A 347 15.01 9.42 8.39
N PHE A 348 14.31 9.12 7.30
CA PHE A 348 14.90 8.96 5.97
C PHE A 348 14.30 10.04 5.07
N LYS A 349 15.18 10.88 4.50
CA LYS A 349 14.82 11.90 3.53
C LYS A 349 15.29 11.49 2.15
N THR A 350 14.50 11.79 1.13
CA THR A 350 14.90 11.60 -0.25
C THR A 350 16.02 12.59 -0.56
N VAL A 351 17.20 12.07 -0.87
CA VAL A 351 18.27 12.90 -1.44
C VAL A 351 17.96 13.05 -2.92
N GLU A 352 17.96 14.28 -3.45
CA GLU A 352 17.90 14.52 -4.89
C GLU A 352 19.01 13.70 -5.57
N LYS A 353 18.64 12.57 -6.16
CA LYS A 353 19.53 11.87 -7.06
C LYS A 353 19.34 12.51 -8.42
N SER A 354 20.35 13.26 -8.85
CA SER A 354 20.66 13.44 -10.26
C SER A 354 20.78 12.03 -10.87
N CYS A 355 19.70 11.56 -11.50
CA CYS A 355 19.77 10.42 -12.38
C CYS A 355 20.65 10.86 -13.55
N LYS A 356 21.96 10.58 -13.48
CA LYS A 356 22.79 10.46 -14.69
C LYS A 356 22.32 9.21 -15.42
N GLY A 357 21.14 9.30 -16.05
CA GLY A 357 20.75 8.40 -17.12
C GLY A 357 21.84 8.44 -18.18
N ASN A 358 22.11 7.29 -18.80
CA ASN A 358 23.10 7.09 -19.86
C ASN A 358 23.15 8.27 -20.84
N ASN A 359 24.07 9.21 -20.65
CA ASN A 359 24.62 10.03 -21.74
C ASN A 359 25.68 9.18 -22.43
N ILE A 360 25.24 8.13 -23.11
CA ILE A 360 25.96 7.56 -24.24
C ILE A 360 25.27 8.19 -25.45
N LEU A 361 26.07 8.79 -26.35
CA LEU A 361 25.70 9.59 -27.52
C LEU A 361 25.54 11.09 -27.24
N ASP A 362 26.69 11.78 -27.16
CA ASP A 362 26.94 13.02 -27.90
C ASP A 362 28.44 13.36 -27.79
N ASN A 363 29.21 12.67 -28.62
CA ASN A 363 30.52 13.11 -29.11
C ASN A 363 30.57 12.72 -30.59
N ALA A 364 30.11 13.63 -31.44
CA ALA A 364 30.43 13.69 -32.85
C ALA A 364 30.73 15.15 -33.20
#